data_AF-A0A0J1QVC6-F1
#
_entry.id   AF-A0A0J1QVC6-F1
#
_cell.length_a   1.000
_cell.length_b   1.000
_cell.length_c   1.000
_cell.angle_alpha   90.00
_cell.angle_beta   90.00
_cell.angle_gamma   90.00
#
_symmetry.space_group_name_H-M   'P 1'
#
loop_
_entity.id
_entity.type
_entity.pdbx_description
1 polymer ?
#
loop_
_entity_poly.entity_id
_entity_poly.type
_entity_poly.pdbx_seq_one_letter_code
_entity_poly.pdbx_strand_id
1 'polypeptide(L)'
;MKESLYKRIARELAQQIAVGTFAPGSLFPTEMELCETWQVSRHTMREALRELTEQGLISRRKGAGTRVCEPKANGVNHPLSHLEDLLLLAKNNLRVIKKIDEIVADIELSQMIGCPPGSRWLHIASTREDAHNPDAPICWTDSYASTDYAKLRTYIRDDPHSLISDLIETHYGIKSHEVHQTITAVGVPKKVAKILNVAPDSPAMRIVRRYLDRDGKVFETTISIHPAGRYTCSIVLKSQSSGE
;
A
#
# COMPACT_ATOMS: atom_id res chain seq x y z
N MET A 1 16.17 14.38 -6.78
CA MET A 1 17.07 14.68 -5.63
C MET A 1 17.75 13.39 -5.19
N LYS A 2 19.01 13.44 -4.75
CA LYS A 2 19.78 12.26 -4.35
C LYS A 2 19.27 11.74 -3.00
N GLU A 3 18.74 10.52 -2.95
CA GLU A 3 18.28 9.87 -1.72
C GLU A 3 19.44 9.84 -0.69
N SER A 4 19.17 10.19 0.57
CA SER A 4 20.20 10.13 1.61
C SER A 4 20.55 8.67 1.90
N LEU A 5 21.85 8.37 2.06
CA LEU A 5 22.35 7.00 2.20
C LEU A 5 21.67 6.22 3.35
N TYR A 6 21.37 6.88 4.47
CA TYR A 6 20.69 6.22 5.59
C TYR A 6 19.24 5.83 5.25
N LYS A 7 18.53 6.58 4.39
CA LYS A 7 17.15 6.25 3.98
C LYS A 7 17.13 5.02 3.09
N ARG A 8 18.08 4.92 2.16
CA ARG A 8 18.27 3.72 1.33
C ARG A 8 18.53 2.50 2.20
N ILE A 9 19.43 2.60 3.17
CA ILE A 9 19.77 1.51 4.10
C ILE A 9 18.54 1.11 4.94
N ALA A 10 17.81 2.08 5.49
CA ALA A 10 16.59 1.81 6.25
C ALA A 10 15.55 1.06 5.40
N ARG A 11 15.34 1.50 4.15
CA ARG A 11 14.42 0.85 3.21
C ARG A 11 14.82 -0.59 2.89
N GLU A 12 16.09 -0.85 2.63
CA GLU A 12 16.58 -2.20 2.32
C GLU A 12 16.52 -3.13 3.55
N LEU A 13 16.83 -2.63 4.75
CA LEU A 13 16.67 -3.39 5.99
C LEU A 13 15.19 -3.66 6.31
N ALA A 14 14.29 -2.70 6.07
CA ALA A 14 12.85 -2.89 6.21
C ALA A 14 12.34 -3.98 5.27
N GLN A 15 12.84 -4.03 4.02
CA GLN A 15 12.52 -5.10 3.09
C GLN A 15 12.99 -6.47 3.58
N GLN A 16 14.21 -6.56 4.12
CA GLN A 16 14.74 -7.81 4.69
C GLN A 16 13.91 -8.29 5.89
N ILE A 17 13.40 -7.38 6.73
CA ILE A 17 12.45 -7.72 7.79
C ILE A 17 11.13 -8.22 7.19
N ALA A 18 10.61 -7.55 6.16
CA ALA A 18 9.34 -7.90 5.53
C ALA A 18 9.35 -9.27 4.84
N VAL A 19 10.46 -9.66 4.20
CA VAL A 19 10.62 -10.97 3.56
C VAL A 19 11.05 -12.09 4.52
N GLY A 20 11.18 -11.77 5.82
CA GLY A 20 11.48 -12.75 6.87
C GLY A 20 12.97 -13.12 7.01
N THR A 21 13.90 -12.41 6.37
CA THR A 21 15.34 -12.57 6.60
C THR A 21 15.69 -12.38 8.08
N PHE A 22 15.00 -11.43 8.72
CA PHE A 22 15.02 -11.25 10.18
C PHE A 22 13.66 -11.65 10.75
N ALA A 23 13.62 -12.78 11.46
CA ALA A 23 12.38 -13.31 12.01
C ALA A 23 11.77 -12.36 13.07
N PRO A 24 10.44 -12.18 13.12
CA PRO A 24 9.79 -11.44 14.20
C PRO A 24 10.18 -11.96 15.59
N GLY A 25 10.42 -11.06 16.55
CA GLY A 25 10.86 -11.39 17.90
C GLY A 25 12.34 -11.79 18.05
N SER A 26 13.03 -12.08 16.95
CA SER A 26 14.47 -12.41 16.94
C SER A 26 15.35 -11.21 17.28
N LEU A 27 16.60 -11.50 17.63
CA LEU A 27 17.63 -10.48 17.77
C LEU A 27 18.02 -9.94 16.40
N PHE A 28 18.00 -8.62 16.29
CA PHE A 28 18.49 -7.90 15.13
C PHE A 28 20.00 -7.72 15.24
N PRO A 29 20.75 -7.71 14.12
CA PRO A 29 22.18 -7.46 14.14
C PRO A 29 22.54 -6.17 14.88
N THR A 30 23.69 -6.16 15.52
CA THR A 30 24.19 -5.00 16.25
C THR A 30 24.55 -3.87 15.29
N GLU A 31 24.56 -2.64 15.81
CA GLU A 31 24.98 -1.48 15.02
C GLU A 31 26.39 -1.65 14.43
N MET A 32 27.28 -2.32 15.17
CA MET A 32 28.66 -2.56 14.72
C MET A 32 28.72 -3.55 13.54
N GLU A 33 28.04 -4.69 13.65
CA GLU A 33 27.95 -5.69 12.57
C GLU A 33 27.34 -5.11 11.29
N LEU A 34 26.32 -4.25 11.43
CA LEU A 34 25.71 -3.57 10.30
C LEU A 34 26.63 -2.52 9.69
N CYS A 35 27.41 -1.78 10.49
CA CYS A 35 28.40 -0.85 9.95
C CYS A 35 29.45 -1.57 9.11
N GLU A 36 29.92 -2.74 9.56
CA GLU A 36 30.90 -3.55 8.83
C GLU A 36 30.32 -4.11 7.53
N THR A 37 29.11 -4.67 7.60
CA THR A 37 28.43 -5.27 6.44
C THR A 37 28.14 -4.23 5.35
N TRP A 38 27.69 -3.04 5.75
CA TRP A 38 27.27 -1.98 4.82
C TRP A 38 28.38 -0.98 4.49
N GLN A 39 29.55 -1.12 5.12
CA GLN A 39 30.69 -0.20 4.99
C GLN A 39 30.30 1.28 5.18
N VAL A 40 29.54 1.57 6.23
CA VAL A 40 29.09 2.93 6.54
C VAL A 40 29.54 3.40 7.92
N SER A 41 29.52 4.71 8.12
CA SER A 41 29.78 5.29 9.44
C SER A 41 28.68 4.90 10.44
N ARG A 42 29.07 4.80 11.72
CA ARG A 42 28.12 4.60 12.83
C ARG A 42 27.00 5.63 12.84
N HIS A 43 27.32 6.88 12.49
CA HIS A 43 26.31 7.92 12.39
C HIS A 43 25.22 7.56 11.38
N THR A 44 25.60 7.18 10.15
CA THR A 44 24.66 6.80 9.09
C THR A 44 23.83 5.58 9.48
N MET A 45 24.46 4.55 10.06
CA MET A 45 23.74 3.35 10.50
C MET A 45 22.79 3.66 11.66
N ARG A 46 23.20 4.51 12.61
CA ARG A 46 22.35 4.93 13.73
C ARG A 46 21.11 5.68 13.24
N GLU A 47 21.24 6.54 12.23
CA GLU A 47 20.09 7.22 11.60
C GLU A 47 19.16 6.21 10.90
N ALA A 48 19.70 5.24 10.17
CA ALA A 48 18.91 4.19 9.52
C ALA A 48 18.15 3.32 10.54
N LEU A 49 18.81 2.93 11.63
CA LEU A 49 18.18 2.15 12.70
C LEU A 49 17.19 2.99 13.52
N ARG A 50 17.39 4.30 13.65
CA ARG A 50 16.40 5.21 14.25
C ARG A 50 15.14 5.22 13.41
N GLU A 51 15.27 5.35 12.09
CA GLU A 51 14.15 5.28 11.14
C GLU A 51 13.35 3.97 11.29
N LEU A 52 14.02 2.81 11.33
CA LEU A 52 13.35 1.52 11.56
C LEU A 52 12.67 1.42 12.92
N THR A 53 13.25 2.06 13.96
CA THR A 53 12.66 2.10 15.30
C THR A 53 11.42 3.00 15.32
N GLU A 54 11.48 4.16 14.65
CA GLU A 54 10.35 5.08 14.47
C GLU A 54 9.20 4.42 13.68
N GLN A 55 9.52 3.58 12.70
CA GLN A 55 8.55 2.76 11.95
C GLN A 55 8.01 1.57 12.75
N GLY A 56 8.53 1.32 13.96
CA GLY A 56 8.09 0.22 14.82
C GLY A 56 8.50 -1.17 14.32
N LEU A 57 9.42 -1.27 13.36
CA LEU A 57 9.91 -2.55 12.82
C LEU A 57 10.92 -3.22 13.76
N ILE A 58 11.65 -2.43 14.53
CA ILE A 58 12.59 -2.90 15.54
C ILE A 58 12.39 -2.14 16.85
N SER A 59 12.77 -2.78 17.96
CA SER A 59 12.77 -2.17 19.29
C SER A 59 14.14 -2.30 19.94
N ARG A 60 14.59 -1.22 20.58
CA ARG A 60 15.87 -1.16 21.29
C ARG A 60 15.62 -1.17 22.80
N ARG A 61 16.21 -2.13 23.52
CA ARG A 61 16.24 -2.14 25.00
C ARG A 61 17.67 -2.11 25.51
N LYS A 62 17.94 -1.20 26.45
CA LYS A 62 19.25 -1.06 27.09
C LYS A 62 19.64 -2.40 27.74
N GLY A 63 20.79 -2.95 27.34
CA GLY A 63 21.31 -4.23 27.86
C GLY A 63 20.72 -5.50 27.23
N ALA A 64 19.68 -5.41 26.39
CA ALA A 64 19.01 -6.56 25.78
C ALA A 64 19.15 -6.65 24.25
N GLY A 65 19.87 -5.70 23.65
CA GLY A 65 20.04 -5.60 22.20
C GLY A 65 18.84 -4.98 21.47
N THR A 66 18.89 -5.08 20.14
CA THR A 66 17.81 -4.68 19.24
C THR A 66 17.02 -5.93 18.85
N ARG A 67 15.68 -5.87 18.86
CA ARG A 67 14.83 -6.98 18.44
C ARG A 67 13.90 -6.57 17.32
N VAL A 68 13.63 -7.49 16.40
CA VAL A 68 12.57 -7.32 15.41
C VAL A 68 11.24 -7.31 16.16
N CYS A 69 10.45 -6.26 15.97
CA CYS A 69 9.13 -6.20 16.57
C CYS A 69 8.25 -7.29 15.95
N GLU A 70 7.44 -7.94 16.78
CA GLU A 70 6.37 -8.76 16.25
C GLU A 70 5.40 -7.86 15.46
N PRO A 71 4.96 -8.27 14.26
CA PRO A 71 3.88 -7.58 13.58
C PRO A 71 2.68 -7.58 14.52
N LYS A 72 2.33 -6.41 15.06
CA LYS A 72 1.14 -6.28 15.91
C LYS A 72 -0.06 -6.79 15.11
N ALA A 73 -0.70 -7.84 15.66
CA ALA A 73 -1.93 -8.49 15.20
C ALA A 73 -2.23 -8.33 13.69
N ASN A 74 -1.78 -9.32 12.91
CA ASN A 74 -2.30 -9.68 11.58
C ASN A 74 -2.64 -8.48 10.69
N GLY A 75 -1.65 -7.75 10.21
CA GLY A 75 -1.90 -6.69 9.24
C GLY A 75 -0.59 -6.15 8.75
N VAL A 76 -0.44 -6.07 7.43
CA VAL A 76 0.73 -5.46 6.83
C VAL A 76 0.74 -3.99 7.27
N ASN A 77 1.75 -3.59 8.06
CA ASN A 77 1.90 -2.23 8.55
C ASN A 77 2.48 -1.38 7.43
N HIS A 78 1.68 -0.46 6.89
CA HIS A 78 2.17 0.52 5.93
C HIS A 78 2.13 1.91 6.56
N PRO A 79 3.29 2.57 6.74
CA PRO A 79 3.33 4.01 6.87
C PRO A 79 2.71 4.57 5.59
N LEU A 80 1.65 5.39 5.68
CA LEU A 80 1.03 6.01 4.49
C LEU A 80 1.58 7.43 4.26
N SER A 81 2.90 7.59 4.43
CA SER A 81 3.58 8.87 4.21
C SER A 81 3.84 9.14 2.73
N HIS A 82 3.99 8.09 1.90
CA HIS A 82 4.34 8.22 0.49
C HIS A 82 3.58 7.24 -0.42
N LEU A 83 3.34 7.64 -1.68
CA LEU A 83 2.72 6.81 -2.72
C LEU A 83 3.48 5.48 -2.91
N GLU A 84 4.79 5.50 -2.70
CA GLU A 84 5.71 4.35 -2.77
C GLU A 84 5.39 3.25 -1.76
N ASP A 85 4.77 3.59 -0.63
CA ASP A 85 4.36 2.61 0.39
C ASP A 85 3.21 1.73 -0.10
N LEU A 86 2.41 2.20 -1.07
CA LEU A 86 1.37 1.42 -1.75
C LEU A 86 1.95 0.44 -2.78
N LEU A 87 3.08 0.77 -3.40
CA LEU A 87 3.78 -0.17 -4.29
C LEU A 87 4.32 -1.38 -3.51
N LEU A 88 4.67 -1.21 -2.24
CA LEU A 88 5.14 -2.31 -1.40
C LEU A 88 4.04 -3.37 -1.15
N LEU A 89 2.78 -2.95 -1.01
CA LEU A 89 1.62 -3.84 -0.97
C LEU A 89 1.40 -4.59 -2.28
N ALA A 90 1.60 -3.92 -3.41
CA ALA A 90 1.35 -4.48 -4.73
C ALA A 90 2.44 -5.47 -5.16
N LYS A 91 3.71 -5.18 -4.87
CA LYS A 91 4.84 -6.01 -5.31
C LYS A 91 4.81 -7.44 -4.76
N ASN A 92 4.32 -7.62 -3.54
CA ASN A 92 4.30 -8.93 -2.88
C ASN A 92 2.98 -9.69 -3.04
N ASN A 93 1.95 -9.06 -3.62
CA ASN A 93 0.60 -9.63 -3.68
C ASN A 93 0.04 -9.54 -5.09
N LEU A 94 -0.36 -10.68 -5.64
CA LEU A 94 -0.84 -10.79 -7.01
C LEU A 94 -2.23 -10.18 -7.16
N ARG A 95 -2.46 -9.38 -8.20
CA ARG A 95 -3.81 -9.04 -8.65
C ARG A 95 -4.46 -10.25 -9.30
N VAL A 96 -5.64 -10.64 -8.80
CA VAL A 96 -6.50 -11.61 -9.50
C VAL A 96 -7.79 -10.93 -9.93
N ILE A 97 -7.94 -10.78 -11.24
CA ILE A 97 -9.09 -10.12 -11.86
C ILE A 97 -10.30 -11.05 -11.76
N LYS A 98 -11.40 -10.56 -11.19
CA LYS A 98 -12.69 -11.28 -11.14
C LYS A 98 -13.67 -10.78 -12.20
N LYS A 99 -13.60 -9.50 -12.57
CA LYS A 99 -14.45 -8.91 -13.63
C LYS A 99 -13.78 -7.70 -14.28
N ILE A 100 -14.04 -7.50 -15.57
CA ILE A 100 -13.77 -6.25 -16.26
C ILE A 100 -14.97 -5.90 -17.13
N ASP A 101 -15.55 -4.73 -16.94
CA ASP A 101 -16.68 -4.22 -17.72
C ASP A 101 -16.62 -2.70 -17.88
N GLU A 102 -17.47 -2.15 -18.75
CA GLU A 102 -17.67 -0.70 -18.83
C GLU A 102 -18.95 -0.33 -18.11
N ILE A 103 -18.89 0.76 -17.37
CA ILE A 103 -20.01 1.27 -16.60
C ILE A 103 -20.25 2.74 -16.95
N VAL A 104 -21.47 3.18 -16.69
CA VAL A 104 -21.86 4.59 -16.68
C VAL A 104 -22.03 4.98 -15.22
N ALA A 105 -21.32 6.02 -14.77
CA ALA A 105 -21.41 6.46 -13.39
C ALA A 105 -22.77 7.13 -13.14
N ASP A 106 -23.59 6.54 -12.27
CA ASP A 106 -24.76 7.21 -11.72
C ASP A 106 -24.34 8.30 -10.72
N ILE A 107 -25.31 8.99 -10.14
CA ILE A 107 -25.06 10.13 -9.24
C ILE A 107 -24.24 9.71 -8.01
N GLU A 108 -24.55 8.55 -7.42
CA GLU A 108 -23.88 8.07 -6.21
C GLU A 108 -22.43 7.67 -6.52
N LEU A 109 -22.25 6.86 -7.58
CA LEU A 109 -20.93 6.41 -7.99
C LEU A 109 -20.08 7.58 -8.46
N SER A 110 -20.65 8.54 -9.20
CA SER A 110 -19.92 9.70 -9.71
C SER A 110 -19.37 10.56 -8.58
N GLN A 111 -20.15 10.75 -7.51
CA GLN A 111 -19.67 11.43 -6.30
C GLN A 111 -18.56 10.65 -5.62
N MET A 112 -18.65 9.31 -5.59
CA MET A 112 -17.65 8.44 -4.96
C MET A 112 -16.33 8.39 -5.73
N ILE A 113 -16.36 8.35 -7.06
CA ILE A 113 -15.17 8.30 -7.92
C ILE A 113 -14.68 9.67 -8.40
N GLY A 114 -15.38 10.75 -8.05
CA GLY A 114 -14.96 12.11 -8.37
C GLY A 114 -15.03 12.42 -9.87
N CYS A 115 -16.07 11.96 -10.55
CA CYS A 115 -16.29 12.19 -11.97
C CYS A 115 -17.65 12.88 -12.24
N PRO A 116 -17.87 13.43 -13.46
CA PRO A 116 -19.19 13.88 -13.86
C PRO A 116 -20.21 12.72 -13.90
N PRO A 117 -21.47 12.92 -13.44
CA PRO A 117 -22.53 11.94 -13.64
C PRO A 117 -22.73 11.62 -15.13
N GLY A 118 -23.03 10.37 -15.45
CA GLY A 118 -23.22 9.90 -16.83
C GLY A 118 -21.92 9.66 -17.61
N SER A 119 -20.75 9.90 -17.01
CA SER A 119 -19.47 9.58 -17.64
C SER A 119 -19.22 8.07 -17.69
N ARG A 120 -18.51 7.61 -18.74
CA ARG A 120 -18.17 6.21 -18.96
C ARG A 120 -16.81 5.87 -18.38
N TRP A 121 -16.72 4.73 -17.71
CA TRP A 121 -15.52 4.25 -17.05
C TRP A 121 -15.30 2.77 -17.30
N LEU A 122 -14.03 2.38 -17.38
CA LEU A 122 -13.62 0.99 -17.29
C LEU A 122 -13.62 0.59 -15.82
N HIS A 123 -14.42 -0.41 -15.48
CA HIS A 123 -14.49 -0.99 -14.15
C HIS A 123 -13.76 -2.33 -14.10
N ILE A 124 -12.87 -2.48 -13.12
CA ILE A 124 -12.00 -3.64 -12.93
C ILE A 124 -12.18 -4.10 -11.49
N ALA A 125 -12.83 -5.24 -11.33
CA ALA A 125 -13.10 -5.85 -10.04
C ALA A 125 -12.06 -6.94 -9.78
N SER A 126 -11.28 -6.82 -8.70
CA SER A 126 -10.16 -7.73 -8.44
C SER A 126 -9.89 -7.97 -6.97
N THR A 127 -9.13 -9.02 -6.67
CA THR A 127 -8.54 -9.26 -5.35
C THR A 127 -7.04 -9.01 -5.39
N ARG A 128 -6.47 -8.73 -4.20
CA ARG A 128 -5.04 -8.91 -3.94
C ARG A 128 -4.84 -10.19 -3.15
N GLU A 129 -4.06 -11.11 -3.68
CA GLU A 129 -3.82 -12.44 -3.11
C GLU A 129 -2.35 -12.56 -2.69
N ASP A 130 -2.12 -13.06 -1.47
CA ASP A 130 -0.79 -13.42 -0.98
C ASP A 130 -0.42 -14.80 -1.53
N ALA A 131 0.76 -14.93 -2.13
CA ALA A 131 1.24 -16.19 -2.67
C ALA A 131 1.34 -17.29 -1.59
N HIS A 132 1.51 -16.92 -0.33
CA HIS A 132 1.61 -17.86 0.80
C HIS A 132 0.25 -18.20 1.42
N ASN A 133 -0.81 -17.46 1.08
CA ASN A 133 -2.16 -17.70 1.61
C ASN A 133 -3.25 -17.33 0.58
N PRO A 134 -3.39 -18.13 -0.50
CA PRO A 134 -4.36 -17.85 -1.57
C PRO A 134 -5.82 -17.91 -1.10
N ASP A 135 -6.12 -18.65 -0.03
CA ASP A 135 -7.47 -18.82 0.50
C ASP A 135 -7.95 -17.65 1.39
N ALA A 136 -7.08 -16.66 1.62
CA ALA A 136 -7.40 -15.46 2.38
C ALA A 136 -6.94 -14.19 1.65
N PRO A 137 -7.65 -13.78 0.56
CA PRO A 137 -7.29 -12.57 -0.17
C PRO A 137 -7.21 -11.35 0.76
N ILE A 138 -6.19 -10.52 0.59
CA ILE A 138 -5.89 -9.38 1.45
C ILE A 138 -7.01 -8.35 1.36
N CYS A 139 -7.48 -8.08 0.15
CA CYS A 139 -8.58 -7.15 -0.10
C CYS A 139 -9.31 -7.44 -1.40
N TRP A 140 -10.49 -6.85 -1.47
CA TRP A 140 -11.25 -6.65 -2.70
C TRP A 140 -11.05 -5.21 -3.17
N THR A 141 -10.90 -4.99 -4.46
CA THR A 141 -10.75 -3.67 -5.05
C THR A 141 -11.57 -3.55 -6.33
N ASP A 142 -12.45 -2.54 -6.36
CA ASP A 142 -13.06 -2.02 -7.57
C ASP A 142 -12.24 -0.82 -8.05
N SER A 143 -11.62 -0.94 -9.22
CA SER A 143 -10.87 0.13 -9.89
C SER A 143 -11.68 0.70 -11.05
N TYR A 144 -11.77 2.02 -11.12
CA TYR A 144 -12.46 2.78 -12.15
C TYR A 144 -11.43 3.65 -12.87
N ALA A 145 -11.17 3.37 -14.15
CA ALA A 145 -10.24 4.13 -14.97
C ALA A 145 -10.94 4.69 -16.22
N SER A 146 -10.40 5.76 -16.81
CA SER A 146 -10.95 6.33 -18.05
C SER A 146 -11.00 5.26 -19.16
N THR A 147 -12.06 5.29 -19.97
CA THR A 147 -12.18 4.44 -21.17
C THR A 147 -11.18 4.80 -22.27
N ASP A 148 -10.51 5.95 -22.18
CA ASP A 148 -9.48 6.38 -23.12
C ASP A 148 -8.25 5.44 -23.11
N TYR A 149 -8.08 4.65 -22.04
CA TYR A 149 -6.97 3.71 -21.88
C TYR A 149 -7.25 2.37 -22.59
N ALA A 150 -7.35 2.39 -23.92
CA ALA A 150 -7.84 1.27 -24.73
C ALA A 150 -7.12 -0.09 -24.52
N LYS A 151 -5.83 -0.09 -24.21
CA LYS A 151 -4.98 -1.27 -23.99
C LYS A 151 -4.83 -1.63 -22.51
N LEU A 152 -5.42 -0.86 -21.59
CA LEU A 152 -5.30 -1.11 -20.15
C LEU A 152 -5.76 -2.52 -19.77
N ARG A 153 -6.81 -3.04 -20.42
CA ARG A 153 -7.31 -4.42 -20.24
C ARG A 153 -6.25 -5.49 -20.49
N THR A 154 -5.28 -5.21 -21.36
CA THR A 154 -4.17 -6.12 -21.67
C THR A 154 -3.08 -5.95 -20.62
N TYR A 155 -2.65 -4.72 -20.35
CA TYR A 155 -1.59 -4.43 -19.39
C TYR A 155 -1.87 -4.96 -17.98
N ILE A 156 -3.11 -4.83 -17.49
CA ILE A 156 -3.47 -5.32 -16.15
C ILE A 156 -3.42 -6.85 -16.02
N ARG A 157 -3.50 -7.58 -17.14
CA ARG A 157 -3.39 -9.05 -17.18
C ARG A 157 -1.93 -9.48 -17.31
N ASP A 158 -1.16 -8.77 -18.13
CA ASP A 158 0.24 -9.08 -18.39
C ASP A 158 1.13 -8.77 -17.18
N ASP A 159 0.80 -7.71 -16.42
CA ASP A 159 1.49 -7.35 -15.19
C ASP A 159 0.51 -7.33 -14.01
N PRO A 160 0.34 -8.46 -13.30
CA PRO A 160 -0.54 -8.55 -12.14
C PRO A 160 0.08 -7.96 -10.86
N HIS A 161 1.35 -7.59 -10.84
CA HIS A 161 2.05 -7.11 -9.64
C HIS A 161 2.01 -5.58 -9.52
N SER A 162 2.00 -4.87 -10.66
CA SER A 162 1.93 -3.41 -10.65
C SER A 162 0.54 -2.88 -10.29
N LEU A 163 0.49 -1.68 -9.72
CA LEU A 163 -0.77 -0.95 -9.55
C LEU A 163 -1.34 -0.57 -10.91
N ILE A 164 -2.67 -0.43 -10.98
CA ILE A 164 -3.31 0.01 -12.23
C ILE A 164 -2.90 1.45 -12.54
N SER A 165 -2.76 2.31 -11.52
CA SER A 165 -2.19 3.65 -11.64
C SER A 165 -0.84 3.63 -12.34
N ASP A 166 0.09 2.79 -11.89
CA ASP A 166 1.46 2.72 -12.42
C ASP A 166 1.48 2.24 -13.88
N LEU A 167 0.59 1.31 -14.22
CA LEU A 167 0.40 0.86 -15.60
C LEU A 167 -0.16 1.97 -16.49
N ILE A 168 -1.10 2.77 -15.97
CA ILE A 168 -1.61 3.95 -16.67
C ILE A 168 -0.48 4.96 -16.88
N GLU A 169 0.32 5.23 -15.85
CA GLU A 169 1.41 6.19 -15.94
C GLU A 169 2.47 5.77 -16.97
N THR A 170 2.85 4.49 -16.92
CA THR A 170 3.90 3.92 -17.77
C THR A 170 3.47 3.87 -19.23
N HIS A 171 2.23 3.50 -19.53
CA HIS A 171 1.79 3.26 -20.91
C HIS A 171 1.09 4.45 -21.57
N TYR A 172 0.59 5.42 -20.79
CA TYR A 172 -0.17 6.56 -21.31
C TYR A 172 0.45 7.93 -20.99
N GLY A 173 1.55 7.99 -20.25
CA GLY A 173 2.25 9.24 -19.95
C GLY A 173 1.51 10.19 -19.00
N ILE A 174 0.42 9.71 -18.38
CA ILE A 174 -0.26 10.38 -17.27
C ILE A 174 0.61 10.23 -16.02
N LYS A 175 0.53 11.16 -15.07
CA LYS A 175 1.23 11.04 -13.78
C LYS A 175 0.29 11.43 -12.66
N SER A 176 0.28 10.65 -11.59
CA SER A 176 -0.35 11.03 -10.34
C SER A 176 0.40 12.21 -9.74
N HIS A 177 -0.23 13.38 -9.78
CA HIS A 177 0.25 14.57 -9.09
C HIS A 177 -0.22 14.58 -7.64
N GLU A 178 -1.46 14.16 -7.41
CA GLU A 178 -2.09 14.15 -6.10
C GLU A 178 -2.94 12.90 -5.92
N VAL A 179 -2.98 12.36 -4.69
CA VAL A 179 -3.85 11.24 -4.34
C VAL A 179 -4.72 11.64 -3.17
N HIS A 180 -6.04 11.69 -3.39
CA HIS A 180 -7.01 11.90 -2.32
C HIS A 180 -7.44 10.56 -1.77
N GLN A 181 -7.04 10.27 -0.52
CA GLN A 181 -7.40 9.03 0.16
C GLN A 181 -8.40 9.29 1.28
N THR A 182 -9.52 8.56 1.26
CA THR A 182 -10.52 8.54 2.33
C THR A 182 -10.61 7.13 2.91
N ILE A 183 -10.52 7.02 4.24
CA ILE A 183 -10.63 5.75 4.96
C ILE A 183 -11.89 5.80 5.82
N THR A 184 -12.73 4.77 5.72
CA THR A 184 -13.97 4.63 6.50
C THR A 184 -14.09 3.23 7.08
N ALA A 185 -14.64 3.09 8.28
CA ALA A 185 -15.01 1.79 8.83
C ALA A 185 -16.34 1.33 8.21
N VAL A 186 -16.43 0.07 7.80
CA VAL A 186 -17.63 -0.52 7.19
C VAL A 186 -17.75 -2.00 7.58
N GLY A 187 -18.94 -2.58 7.39
CA GLY A 187 -19.11 -4.03 7.35
C GLY A 187 -18.78 -4.57 5.95
N VAL A 188 -18.23 -5.78 5.85
CA VAL A 188 -17.94 -6.41 4.55
C VAL A 188 -19.25 -6.68 3.79
N PRO A 189 -19.43 -6.12 2.57
CA PRO A 189 -20.63 -6.36 1.77
C PRO A 189 -20.81 -7.85 1.46
N LYS A 190 -22.06 -8.35 1.53
CA LYS A 190 -22.39 -9.78 1.29
C LYS A 190 -21.79 -10.34 -0.01
N LYS A 191 -21.79 -9.56 -1.09
CA LYS A 191 -21.25 -9.95 -2.41
C LYS A 191 -19.74 -10.19 -2.35
N VAL A 192 -19.03 -9.42 -1.53
CA VAL A 192 -17.57 -9.44 -1.40
C VAL A 192 -17.12 -10.45 -0.33
N ALA A 193 -17.92 -10.65 0.73
CA ALA A 193 -17.60 -11.53 1.86
C ALA A 193 -17.21 -12.95 1.45
N LYS A 194 -17.95 -13.55 0.50
CA LYS A 194 -17.65 -14.89 -0.03
C LYS A 194 -16.31 -14.93 -0.76
N ILE A 195 -15.98 -13.90 -1.53
CA ILE A 195 -14.72 -13.80 -2.28
C ILE A 195 -13.54 -13.65 -1.33
N LEU A 196 -13.73 -12.88 -0.26
CA LEU A 196 -12.69 -12.65 0.75
C LEU A 196 -12.63 -13.76 1.81
N ASN A 197 -13.48 -14.79 1.76
CA ASN A 197 -13.51 -15.84 2.78
C ASN A 197 -13.63 -15.27 4.21
N VAL A 198 -14.63 -14.39 4.41
CA VAL A 198 -14.97 -13.78 5.71
C VAL A 198 -16.48 -13.78 5.91
N ALA A 199 -16.91 -13.58 7.17
CA ALA A 199 -18.33 -13.43 7.47
C ALA A 199 -18.88 -12.14 6.84
N PRO A 200 -20.09 -12.16 6.24
CA PRO A 200 -20.76 -10.93 5.84
C PRO A 200 -20.93 -9.98 7.02
N ASP A 201 -20.84 -8.67 6.77
CA ASP A 201 -20.93 -7.61 7.78
C ASP A 201 -19.81 -7.63 8.84
N SER A 202 -18.83 -8.52 8.72
CA SER A 202 -17.63 -8.48 9.58
C SER A 202 -16.90 -7.15 9.43
N PRO A 203 -16.21 -6.66 10.46
CA PRO A 203 -15.51 -5.38 10.40
C PRO A 203 -14.47 -5.31 9.26
N ALA A 204 -14.45 -4.18 8.56
CA ALA A 204 -13.49 -3.88 7.50
C ALA A 204 -13.20 -2.39 7.41
N MET A 205 -12.07 -2.06 6.76
CA MET A 205 -11.79 -0.72 6.29
C MET A 205 -12.12 -0.61 4.81
N ARG A 206 -12.89 0.42 4.46
CA ARG A 206 -13.05 0.87 3.09
C ARG A 206 -12.10 2.02 2.82
N ILE A 207 -11.27 1.86 1.80
CA ILE A 207 -10.32 2.87 1.34
C ILE A 207 -10.73 3.30 -0.05
N VAL A 208 -11.04 4.59 -0.21
CA VAL A 208 -11.27 5.21 -1.52
C VAL A 208 -10.05 6.06 -1.86
N ARG A 209 -9.41 5.80 -3.00
CA ARG A 209 -8.29 6.61 -3.51
C ARG A 209 -8.63 7.17 -4.87
N ARG A 210 -8.57 8.48 -5.01
CA ARG A 210 -8.67 9.18 -6.30
C ARG A 210 -7.30 9.65 -6.70
N TYR A 211 -6.86 9.27 -7.89
CA TYR A 211 -5.58 9.66 -8.46
C TYR A 211 -5.83 10.81 -9.43
N LEU A 212 -5.25 11.97 -9.13
CA LEU A 212 -5.44 13.21 -9.87
C LEU A 212 -4.17 13.54 -10.65
N ASP A 213 -4.34 13.94 -11.90
CA ASP A 213 -3.26 14.50 -12.70
C ASP A 213 -2.97 15.98 -12.31
N ARG A 214 -2.03 16.61 -13.02
CA ARG A 214 -1.63 18.01 -12.77
C ARG A 214 -2.77 19.02 -12.94
N ASP A 215 -3.78 18.68 -13.74
CA ASP A 215 -4.92 19.53 -14.05
C ASP A 215 -6.07 19.27 -13.06
N GLY A 216 -5.85 18.43 -12.05
CA GLY A 216 -6.85 18.03 -11.07
C GLY A 216 -7.88 17.06 -11.62
N LYS A 217 -7.65 16.45 -12.78
CA LYS A 217 -8.57 15.47 -13.37
C LYS A 217 -8.29 14.10 -12.76
N VAL A 218 -9.35 13.44 -12.28
CA VAL A 218 -9.26 12.05 -11.84
C VAL A 218 -9.06 11.15 -13.05
N PHE A 219 -7.97 10.38 -13.06
CA PHE A 219 -7.70 9.39 -14.10
C PHE A 219 -7.95 7.94 -13.64
N GLU A 220 -7.86 7.71 -12.34
CA GLU A 220 -8.26 6.46 -11.70
C GLU A 220 -8.89 6.74 -10.33
N THR A 221 -9.93 5.99 -9.98
CA THR A 221 -10.33 5.80 -8.58
C THR A 221 -10.32 4.33 -8.21
N THR A 222 -9.84 4.01 -7.01
CA THR A 222 -9.99 2.68 -6.42
C THR A 222 -10.87 2.73 -5.18
N ILE A 223 -11.72 1.72 -5.02
CA ILE A 223 -12.52 1.48 -3.82
C ILE A 223 -12.15 0.09 -3.32
N SER A 224 -11.44 0.05 -2.20
CA SER A 224 -10.92 -1.21 -1.64
C SER A 224 -11.57 -1.54 -0.30
N ILE A 225 -11.92 -2.81 -0.10
CA ILE A 225 -12.43 -3.36 1.15
C ILE A 225 -11.37 -4.29 1.73
N HIS A 226 -10.84 -3.91 2.89
CA HIS A 226 -9.85 -4.66 3.65
C HIS A 226 -10.48 -5.24 4.92
N PRO A 227 -10.67 -6.56 5.02
CA PRO A 227 -11.17 -7.19 6.24
C PRO A 227 -10.27 -6.87 7.45
N ALA A 228 -10.90 -6.77 8.63
CA ALA A 228 -10.16 -6.64 9.88
C ALA A 228 -9.14 -7.78 10.02
N GLY A 229 -7.95 -7.44 10.52
CA GLY A 229 -6.86 -8.42 10.63
C GLY A 229 -6.22 -8.81 9.29
N ARG A 230 -6.39 -8.02 8.22
CA ARG A 230 -5.62 -8.18 6.98
C ARG A 230 -4.90 -6.91 6.52
N TYR A 231 -5.20 -5.76 7.13
CA TYR A 231 -4.62 -4.48 6.77
C TYR A 231 -4.54 -3.58 8.00
N THR A 232 -3.42 -2.87 8.13
CA THR A 232 -3.23 -1.84 9.16
C THR A 232 -2.77 -0.54 8.51
N CYS A 233 -3.49 0.53 8.79
CA CYS A 233 -3.12 1.89 8.40
C CYS A 233 -2.39 2.57 9.57
N SER A 234 -1.15 3.01 9.36
CA SER A 234 -0.41 3.81 10.33
C SER A 234 -0.09 5.19 9.77
N ILE A 235 -0.44 6.23 10.53
CA ILE A 235 -0.18 7.63 10.18
C ILE A 235 0.61 8.26 11.32
N VAL A 236 1.79 8.79 11.00
CA VAL A 236 2.61 9.53 11.96
C VAL A 236 2.39 11.02 11.72
N LEU A 237 1.80 11.70 12.71
CA LEU A 237 1.61 13.13 12.69
C LEU A 237 2.75 13.79 13.49
N LYS A 238 3.49 14.70 12.84
CA LYS A 238 4.52 15.52 13.50
C LYS A 238 3.95 16.93 13.67
N SER A 239 4.04 17.48 14.89
CA SER A 239 3.73 18.89 15.10
C SER A 239 4.75 19.76 14.37
N GLN A 240 4.32 20.82 13.71
CA GLN A 240 5.25 21.88 13.33
C GLN A 240 5.71 22.57 14.62
N SER A 241 6.94 22.31 15.05
CA SER A 241 7.61 23.21 15.98
C SER A 241 7.87 24.52 15.22
N SER A 242 7.05 25.54 15.48
CA SER A 242 7.40 26.93 15.18
C SER A 242 8.72 27.20 15.90
N GLY A 243 9.81 27.32 15.13
CA GLY A 243 11.09 27.74 15.68
C GLY A 243 11.00 29.20 16.12
N GLU A 244 11.26 29.42 17.41
CA GLU A 244 11.90 30.65 17.90
C GLU A 244 13.36 30.70 17.45
#